data_AF-A0A914UWX4-F1
#
_entry.id   AF-A0A914UWX4-F1
#
_cell.length_a   1.000
_cell.length_b   1.000
_cell.length_c   1.000
_cell.angle_alpha   90.00
_cell.angle_beta   90.00
_cell.angle_gamma   90.00
#
_symmetry.space_group_name_H-M   'P 1'
#
loop_
_entity.id
_entity.type
_entity.pdbx_description
1 polymer ?
#
loop_
_entity_poly.entity_id
_entity_poly.type
_entity_poly.pdbx_seq_one_letter_code
_entity_poly.pdbx_strand_id
1 'polypeptide(L)'
;MISEIMASGSQQSQEADMRICCVIQVRMWPIENKVPLSTSGLIDVIKMARSWRKRAPDRPETKPTIVMSHNGVSRCGIFIGANVCIDQMDMDHEVDVFHAVKLIRINRPQLIDMKDEYKYLYDLMLHWYMTNPEYRSLELPPENSSSASPNHQ
;
A
#
# COMPACT_ATOMS: atom_id res chain seq x y z
N MET A 1 12.33 11.74 -59.47
CA MET A 1 11.80 12.78 -58.55
C MET A 1 10.29 12.67 -58.26
N ILE A 2 9.59 11.59 -58.66
CA ILE A 2 8.20 11.34 -58.20
C ILE A 2 8.09 10.00 -57.43
N SER A 3 9.10 9.13 -57.54
CA SER A 3 9.16 7.81 -56.90
C SER A 3 9.49 7.84 -55.39
N GLU A 4 10.04 8.94 -54.87
CA GLU A 4 10.40 9.07 -53.44
C GLU A 4 9.25 9.54 -52.55
N ILE A 5 8.17 10.10 -53.14
CA ILE A 5 7.02 10.62 -52.39
C ILE A 5 6.02 9.50 -52.01
N MET A 6 6.12 8.31 -52.62
CA MET A 6 5.25 7.17 -52.29
C MET A 6 5.80 6.28 -51.16
N ALA A 7 7.04 6.52 -50.70
CA ALA A 7 7.67 5.70 -49.66
C ALA A 7 7.46 6.22 -48.22
N SER A 8 6.92 7.44 -48.05
CA SER A 8 6.67 8.06 -46.74
C SER A 8 5.23 7.88 -46.24
N GLY A 9 4.47 6.97 -46.87
CA GLY A 9 3.09 6.64 -46.52
C GLY A 9 2.95 5.32 -45.77
N SER A 10 4.04 4.71 -45.29
CA SER A 10 3.94 3.68 -44.27
C SER A 10 3.41 4.35 -43.01
N GLN A 11 2.08 4.35 -42.90
CA GLN A 11 1.36 4.49 -41.64
C GLN A 11 2.01 3.52 -40.67
N GLN A 12 2.99 3.99 -39.91
CA GLN A 12 3.22 3.46 -38.57
C GLN A 12 1.95 3.80 -37.83
N SER A 13 0.99 2.88 -37.90
CA SER A 13 -0.07 2.77 -36.92
C SER A 13 0.64 2.74 -35.58
N GLN A 14 0.75 3.91 -34.93
CA GLN A 14 1.10 3.99 -33.52
C GLN A 14 0.00 3.20 -32.84
N GLU A 15 0.30 1.93 -32.54
CA GLU A 15 -0.56 1.08 -31.75
C GLU A 15 -0.79 1.82 -30.44
N ALA A 16 -1.97 2.41 -30.29
CA ALA A 16 -2.28 3.21 -29.12
C ALA A 16 -2.21 2.27 -27.90
N ASP A 17 -1.16 2.43 -27.09
CA ASP A 17 -0.97 1.61 -25.89
C ASP A 17 -2.10 1.91 -24.91
N MET A 18 -3.13 1.07 -24.93
CA MET A 18 -4.30 1.22 -24.06
C MET A 18 -3.94 0.75 -22.66
N ARG A 19 -4.11 1.65 -21.68
CA ARG A 19 -3.82 1.36 -20.27
C ARG A 19 -5.09 1.39 -19.44
N ILE A 20 -5.27 0.36 -18.61
CA ILE A 20 -6.37 0.31 -17.64
C ILE A 20 -5.88 0.97 -16.35
N CYS A 21 -6.57 2.03 -15.93
CA CYS A 21 -6.31 2.71 -14.67
C CYS A 21 -7.48 2.46 -13.69
N CYS A 22 -7.16 2.14 -12.44
CA CYS A 22 -8.15 2.09 -11.36
C CYS A 22 -8.00 3.33 -10.48
N VAL A 23 -9.08 4.09 -10.36
CA VAL A 23 -9.15 5.25 -9.47
C VAL A 23 -9.98 4.88 -8.24
N ILE A 24 -9.35 4.93 -7.06
CA ILE A 24 -10.01 4.68 -5.79
C ILE A 24 -10.20 6.03 -5.09
N GLN A 25 -11.45 6.42 -4.85
CA GLN A 25 -11.78 7.71 -4.23
C GLN A 25 -12.27 7.51 -2.78
N VAL A 26 -11.60 8.15 -1.83
CA VAL A 26 -12.01 8.18 -0.43
C VAL A 26 -12.96 9.35 -0.19
N ARG A 27 -14.22 9.05 0.17
CA ARG A 27 -15.26 10.06 0.46
C ARG A 27 -15.47 10.32 1.95
N MET A 28 -15.09 9.37 2.80
CA MET A 28 -15.32 9.40 4.25
C MET A 28 -14.25 10.18 5.04
N TRP A 29 -13.51 11.07 4.38
CA TRP A 29 -12.49 11.92 5.01
C TRP A 29 -12.76 13.40 4.67
N PRO A 30 -13.65 14.08 5.44
CA PRO A 30 -13.96 15.49 5.27
C PRO A 30 -12.71 16.36 5.32
N ILE A 31 -12.67 17.45 4.54
CA ILE A 31 -11.50 18.36 4.47
C ILE A 31 -11.18 19.03 5.82
N GLU A 32 -12.21 19.23 6.64
CA GLU A 32 -12.12 19.84 7.96
C GLU A 32 -11.40 18.93 8.96
N ASN A 33 -11.50 17.62 8.76
CA ASN A 33 -10.87 16.64 9.63
C ASN A 33 -9.43 16.37 9.21
N LYS A 34 -8.50 16.56 10.14
CA LYS A 34 -7.09 16.26 9.91
C LYS A 34 -6.85 14.77 9.71
N VAL A 35 -7.57 13.93 10.46
CA VAL A 35 -7.55 12.46 10.35
C VAL A 35 -8.99 11.91 10.25
N PRO A 36 -9.21 10.74 9.64
CA PRO A 36 -10.52 10.09 9.64
C PRO A 36 -11.01 9.76 11.05
N LEU A 37 -12.33 9.73 11.25
CA LEU A 37 -12.94 9.35 12.53
C LEU A 37 -12.87 7.85 12.84
N SER A 38 -12.59 7.04 11.82
CA SER A 38 -12.43 5.59 11.93
C SER A 38 -11.29 5.13 11.03
N THR A 39 -10.62 4.04 11.41
CA THR A 39 -9.56 3.39 10.65
C THR A 39 -10.08 2.39 9.62
N SER A 40 -11.31 1.85 9.80
CA SER A 40 -11.87 0.80 8.92
C SER A 40 -11.89 1.19 7.45
N GLY A 41 -12.43 2.36 7.13
CA GLY A 41 -12.56 2.79 5.74
C GLY A 41 -11.21 3.00 5.04
N LEU A 42 -10.17 3.37 5.78
CA LEU A 42 -8.83 3.51 5.22
C LEU A 42 -8.15 2.14 5.02
N ILE A 43 -8.38 1.20 5.94
CA ILE A 43 -7.94 -0.20 5.78
C ILE A 43 -8.53 -0.79 4.50
N ASP A 44 -9.83 -0.61 4.25
CA ASP A 44 -10.49 -1.13 3.05
C ASP A 44 -9.87 -0.54 1.79
N VAL A 45 -9.61 0.77 1.77
CA VAL A 45 -8.95 1.46 0.66
C VAL A 45 -7.53 0.93 0.42
N ILE A 46 -6.76 0.69 1.49
CA ILE A 46 -5.42 0.10 1.40
C ILE A 46 -5.50 -1.32 0.82
N LYS A 47 -6.44 -2.16 1.30
CA LYS A 47 -6.67 -3.51 0.79
C LYS A 47 -7.04 -3.49 -0.69
N MET A 48 -7.95 -2.59 -1.10
CA MET A 48 -8.34 -2.41 -2.50
C MET A 48 -7.15 -1.99 -3.36
N ALA A 49 -6.35 -1.01 -2.92
CA ALA A 49 -5.18 -0.53 -3.66
C ALA A 49 -4.10 -1.61 -3.80
N ARG A 50 -3.77 -2.34 -2.72
CA ARG A 50 -2.80 -3.45 -2.73
C ARG A 50 -3.30 -4.61 -3.62
N SER A 51 -4.59 -4.95 -3.54
CA SER A 51 -5.21 -5.99 -4.39
C SER A 51 -5.19 -5.61 -5.88
N TRP A 52 -5.45 -4.34 -6.21
CA TRP A 52 -5.31 -3.87 -7.58
C TRP A 52 -3.86 -3.91 -8.05
N ARG A 53 -2.91 -3.42 -7.25
CA ARG A 53 -1.47 -3.45 -7.55
C ARG A 53 -0.97 -4.88 -7.81
N LYS A 54 -1.43 -5.87 -7.04
CA LYS A 54 -1.07 -7.29 -7.23
C LYS A 54 -1.61 -7.89 -8.53
N ARG A 55 -2.75 -7.41 -9.02
CA ARG A 55 -3.37 -7.87 -10.28
C ARG A 55 -2.87 -7.12 -11.51
N ALA A 56 -2.26 -5.96 -11.32
CA ALA A 56 -1.70 -5.19 -12.42
C ALA A 56 -0.57 -5.98 -13.11
N PRO A 57 -0.42 -5.89 -14.44
CA PRO A 57 0.69 -6.52 -15.16
C PRO A 57 2.03 -6.06 -14.59
N ASP A 58 3.03 -6.94 -14.50
CA ASP A 58 4.39 -6.57 -14.05
C ASP A 58 5.13 -5.82 -15.18
N ARG A 59 4.77 -4.55 -15.35
CA ARG A 59 5.48 -3.60 -16.21
C ARG A 59 6.10 -2.52 -15.34
N PRO A 60 7.31 -2.00 -15.64
CA PRO A 60 7.91 -0.91 -14.87
C PRO A 60 6.98 0.31 -14.70
N GLU A 61 6.14 0.56 -15.71
CA GLU A 61 5.21 1.69 -15.82
C GLU A 61 3.94 1.54 -14.97
N THR A 62 3.58 0.32 -14.59
CA THR A 62 2.40 0.01 -13.74
C THR A 62 2.77 -0.10 -12.26
N LYS A 63 4.06 0.05 -11.91
CA LYS A 63 4.56 -0.11 -10.53
C LYS A 63 4.16 1.02 -9.56
N PRO A 64 4.24 2.32 -9.91
CA PRO A 64 3.95 3.36 -8.93
C PRO A 64 2.44 3.54 -8.72
N THR A 65 1.99 3.45 -7.47
CA THR A 65 0.65 3.88 -7.08
C THR A 65 0.65 5.39 -6.89
N ILE A 66 -0.18 6.10 -7.65
CA ILE A 66 -0.32 7.56 -7.52
C ILE A 66 -1.25 7.87 -6.35
N VAL A 67 -0.76 8.63 -5.37
CA VAL A 67 -1.53 9.02 -4.18
C VAL A 67 -1.68 10.54 -4.16
N MET A 68 -2.92 11.01 -4.27
CA MET A 68 -3.24 12.43 -4.30
C MET A 68 -4.14 12.84 -3.13
N SER A 69 -3.96 14.06 -2.66
CA SER A 69 -4.83 14.73 -1.70
C SER A 69 -4.81 16.23 -1.97
N HIS A 70 -5.61 17.01 -1.24
CA HIS A 70 -5.73 18.46 -1.46
C HIS A 70 -4.39 19.22 -1.45
N ASN A 71 -3.45 18.84 -0.58
CA ASN A 71 -2.10 19.41 -0.51
C ASN A 71 -1.00 18.40 -0.90
N GLY A 72 -1.37 17.13 -1.12
CA GLY A 72 -0.44 16.03 -1.35
C GLY A 72 0.38 15.63 -0.13
N VAL A 73 0.16 16.20 1.06
CA VAL A 73 1.03 16.05 2.22
C VAL A 73 0.38 15.16 3.30
N SER A 74 -0.62 15.67 4.00
CA SER A 74 -1.22 15.04 5.18
C SER A 74 -1.78 13.64 4.90
N ARG A 75 -2.81 13.57 4.05
CA ARG A 75 -3.53 12.32 3.77
C ARG A 75 -2.67 11.32 3.00
N CYS A 76 -1.85 11.84 2.09
CA CYS A 76 -0.86 11.05 1.37
C CYS A 76 0.15 10.44 2.33
N GLY A 77 0.63 11.22 3.31
CA GLY A 77 1.59 10.76 4.31
C GLY A 77 1.07 9.59 5.12
N ILE A 78 -0.18 9.67 5.61
CA ILE A 78 -0.82 8.56 6.33
C ILE A 78 -0.91 7.31 5.44
N PHE A 79 -1.39 7.45 4.20
CA PHE A 79 -1.54 6.29 3.29
C PHE A 79 -0.19 5.66 2.92
N ILE A 80 0.82 6.47 2.61
CA ILE A 80 2.16 6.00 2.22
C ILE A 80 2.87 5.39 3.44
N GLY A 81 2.84 6.07 4.59
CA GLY A 81 3.42 5.56 5.84
C GLY A 81 2.80 4.23 6.26
N ALA A 82 1.47 4.09 6.15
CA ALA A 82 0.80 2.83 6.42
C ALA A 82 1.27 1.71 5.48
N ASN A 83 1.43 1.97 4.18
CA ASN A 83 1.92 0.95 3.26
C ASN A 83 3.36 0.52 3.56
N VAL A 84 4.24 1.45 3.96
CA VAL A 84 5.60 1.12 4.40
C VAL A 84 5.57 0.24 5.64
N CYS A 85 4.76 0.59 6.64
CA CYS A 85 4.61 -0.21 7.86
C CYS A 85 4.00 -1.59 7.57
N ILE A 86 3.05 -1.70 6.65
CA ILE A 86 2.47 -2.99 6.24
C ILE A 86 3.52 -3.83 5.52
N ASP A 87 4.34 -3.24 4.66
CA ASP A 87 5.43 -3.96 3.99
C ASP A 87 6.48 -4.46 5.01
N GLN A 88 6.80 -3.67 6.05
CA GLN A 88 7.62 -4.14 7.18
C GLN A 88 6.97 -5.31 7.93
N MET A 89 5.67 -5.22 8.23
CA MET A 89 4.93 -6.29 8.90
C MET A 89 4.89 -7.59 8.08
N ASP A 90 4.73 -7.47 6.75
CA ASP A 90 4.69 -8.58 5.81
C ASP A 90 6.07 -9.27 5.67
N MET A 91 7.17 -8.51 5.74
CA MET A 91 8.53 -9.00 5.52
C MET A 91 9.25 -9.45 6.80
N ASP A 92 9.19 -8.63 7.83
CA ASP A 92 10.02 -8.75 9.04
C ASP A 92 9.18 -9.12 10.28
N HIS A 93 7.86 -9.15 10.16
CA HIS A 93 6.91 -9.35 11.27
C HIS A 93 7.05 -8.35 12.42
N GLU A 94 7.67 -7.20 12.13
CA GLU A 94 7.85 -6.08 13.04
C GLU A 94 7.40 -4.78 12.35
N VAL A 95 7.05 -3.77 13.13
CA VAL A 95 6.69 -2.45 12.62
C VAL A 95 7.40 -1.37 13.42
N ASP A 96 8.18 -0.54 12.72
CA ASP A 96 8.75 0.68 13.28
C ASP A 96 8.15 1.89 12.57
N VAL A 97 7.08 2.43 13.18
CA VAL A 97 6.40 3.63 12.68
C VAL A 97 7.35 4.83 12.61
N PHE A 98 8.27 4.97 13.55
CA PHE A 98 9.21 6.10 13.54
C PHE A 98 10.16 6.01 12.36
N HIS A 99 10.73 4.83 12.13
CA HIS A 99 11.59 4.60 10.98
C HIS A 99 10.82 4.76 9.66
N ALA A 100 9.61 4.22 9.56
CA ALA A 100 8.77 4.34 8.37
C ALA A 100 8.49 5.82 8.03
N VAL A 101 8.12 6.63 9.02
CA VAL A 101 7.88 8.07 8.81
C VAL A 101 9.17 8.81 8.47
N LYS A 102 10.28 8.48 9.13
CA LYS A 102 11.60 9.05 8.79
C LYS A 102 11.96 8.74 7.33
N LEU A 103 11.75 7.50 6.88
CA LEU A 103 12.05 7.04 5.53
C LEU A 103 11.25 7.80 4.46
N ILE A 104 9.93 7.95 4.64
CA ILE A 104 9.11 8.69 3.66
C ILE A 104 9.46 10.18 3.63
N ARG A 105 9.88 10.75 4.77
CA ARG A 105 10.29 12.16 4.87
C ARG A 105 11.64 12.46 4.22
N ILE A 106 12.50 11.46 3.99
CA ILE A 106 13.72 11.62 3.17
C ILE A 106 13.32 12.03 1.74
N ASN A 107 12.26 11.44 1.19
CA ASN A 107 11.79 11.73 -0.17
C ASN A 107 10.89 12.97 -0.22
N ARG A 108 10.07 13.18 0.83
CA ARG A 108 9.20 14.36 0.92
C ARG A 108 9.04 14.83 2.37
N PRO A 109 9.85 15.82 2.81
CA PRO A 109 9.97 16.20 4.23
C PRO A 109 8.68 16.65 4.93
N GLN A 110 7.71 17.11 4.15
CA GLN A 110 6.43 17.63 4.65
C GLN A 110 5.47 16.52 5.07
N LEU A 111 5.66 15.26 4.63
CA LEU A 111 4.73 14.16 4.92
C LEU A 111 4.60 13.92 6.43
N ILE A 112 3.34 13.79 6.88
CA ILE A 112 2.95 13.61 8.29
C ILE A 112 3.44 14.80 9.13
N ASP A 113 2.69 15.90 9.04
CA ASP A 113 3.09 17.19 9.59
C ASP A 113 2.60 17.38 11.04
N MET A 114 1.50 16.72 11.40
CA MET A 114 0.86 16.89 12.71
C MET A 114 0.96 15.64 13.58
N LYS A 115 1.00 15.87 14.90
CA LYS A 115 1.00 14.80 15.90
C LYS A 115 -0.21 13.87 15.77
N ASP A 116 -1.37 14.41 15.44
CA ASP A 116 -2.61 13.62 15.30
C ASP A 116 -2.54 12.64 14.12
N GLU A 117 -1.89 13.03 13.02
CA GLU A 117 -1.66 12.15 11.86
C GLU A 117 -0.73 10.99 12.23
N TYR A 118 0.32 11.30 13.00
CA TYR A 118 1.28 10.32 13.49
C TYR A 118 0.63 9.34 14.48
N LYS A 119 -0.19 9.85 15.41
CA LYS A 119 -0.97 9.01 16.33
C LYS A 119 -1.97 8.12 15.57
N TYR A 120 -2.69 8.69 14.60
CA TYR A 120 -3.64 7.95 13.79
C TYR A 120 -2.96 6.83 13.00
N LEU A 121 -1.71 7.01 12.55
CA LEU A 121 -0.94 5.96 11.90
C LEU A 121 -0.70 4.77 12.84
N TYR A 122 -0.41 4.99 14.14
CA TYR A 122 -0.36 3.89 15.11
C TYR A 122 -1.70 3.18 15.27
N ASP A 123 -2.79 3.94 15.44
CA ASP A 123 -4.14 3.38 15.60
C ASP A 123 -4.53 2.54 14.37
N LEU A 124 -4.16 3.00 13.17
CA LEU A 124 -4.37 2.31 11.91
C LEU A 124 -3.57 1.01 11.84
N MET A 125 -2.28 1.03 12.21
CA MET A 125 -1.43 -0.17 12.20
C MET A 125 -1.87 -1.20 13.23
N LEU A 126 -2.31 -0.76 14.41
CA LEU A 126 -2.89 -1.65 15.42
C LEU A 126 -4.16 -2.33 14.88
N HIS A 127 -5.07 -1.55 14.28
CA HIS A 127 -6.28 -2.12 13.68
C HIS A 127 -5.96 -3.06 12.51
N TRP A 128 -4.95 -2.74 11.70
CA TRP A 128 -4.45 -3.65 10.66
C TRP A 128 -3.99 -4.98 11.26
N TYR A 129 -3.14 -4.96 12.28
CA TYR A 129 -2.68 -6.18 12.95
C TYR A 129 -3.84 -7.00 13.54
N MET A 130 -4.81 -6.35 14.20
CA MET A 130 -5.95 -7.04 14.80
C MET A 130 -6.88 -7.72 13.78
N THR A 131 -6.95 -7.21 12.55
CA THR A 131 -7.86 -7.70 11.49
C THR A 131 -7.24 -8.71 10.54
N ASN A 132 -5.96 -9.05 10.73
CA ASN A 132 -5.20 -9.98 9.91
C ASN A 132 -4.59 -11.06 10.83
N PRO A 133 -5.35 -12.14 11.13
CA PRO A 133 -4.94 -13.19 12.08
C PRO A 133 -3.63 -13.90 11.73
N GLU A 134 -3.22 -13.88 10.47
CA GLU A 134 -1.98 -14.47 9.97
C GLU A 134 -0.73 -13.94 10.67
N TYR A 135 -0.75 -12.69 11.14
CA TYR A 135 0.37 -12.13 11.88
C TYR A 135 0.45 -12.64 13.32
N ARG A 136 -0.64 -13.20 13.87
CA ARG A 136 -0.70 -13.72 15.25
C ARG A 136 -0.26 -15.18 15.35
N SER A 137 -0.31 -15.95 14.27
CA SER A 137 0.08 -17.38 14.26
C SER A 137 1.57 -17.64 14.52
N LEU A 138 2.41 -16.60 14.54
CA LEU A 138 3.85 -16.70 14.79
C LEU A 138 4.22 -16.62 16.28
N GLU A 139 3.27 -16.29 17.15
CA GLU A 139 3.49 -16.20 18.60
C GLU A 139 3.32 -17.53 19.33
N LEU A 140 2.86 -18.59 18.65
CA LEU A 140 2.70 -19.91 19.24
C LEU A 140 3.99 -20.72 19.09
N PRO A 141 4.58 -21.24 20.18
CA PRO A 141 5.63 -22.25 20.09
C PRO A 141 5.12 -23.45 19.28
N PRO A 142 5.97 -24.14 18.51
CA PRO A 142 5.56 -25.40 17.89
C PRO A 142 5.11 -26.35 18.99
N GLU A 143 3.87 -26.81 18.95
CA GLU A 143 3.44 -27.91 19.81
C GLU A 143 4.37 -29.09 19.56
N ASN A 144 5.08 -29.52 20.61
CA ASN A 144 5.90 -30.72 20.59
C ASN A 144 5.00 -31.92 20.20
N SER A 145 5.11 -32.35 18.95
CA SER A 145 4.65 -33.65 18.48
C SER A 145 5.54 -34.75 19.03
N SER A 146 5.56 -34.91 20.35
CA SER A 146 6.25 -36.01 21.03
C SER A 146 5.53 -36.42 22.31
N SER A 147 4.29 -36.89 22.17
CA SER A 147 3.79 -37.95 23.06
C SER A 147 3.86 -39.25 22.28
N ALA A 148 5.06 -39.84 22.23
CA ALA A 148 5.22 -41.23 21.86
C ALA A 148 4.36 -42.08 22.80
N SER A 149 3.50 -42.89 22.20
CA SER A 149 2.63 -43.84 22.88
C SER A 149 3.43 -44.73 23.84
N PRO A 150 2.98 -44.95 25.09
CA PRO A 150 3.46 -46.09 25.85
C PRO A 150 2.73 -47.33 25.33
N ASN A 151 3.50 -48.24 24.72
CA ASN A 151 3.11 -49.63 24.53
C ASN A 151 2.52 -50.20 25.83
N HIS A 152 1.38 -50.88 25.73
CA HIS A 152 0.98 -51.89 26.72
C HIS A 152 0.93 -53.24 26.01
N GLN A 153 1.80 -54.14 26.49
CA GLN A 153 1.65 -55.59 26.38
C GLN A 153 0.47 -56.06 27.24
#